data_AF-A0A0X3UZA8-F1
#
_entry.id   AF-A0A0X3UZA8-F1
#
_cell.length_a   1.000
_cell.length_b   1.000
_cell.length_c   1.000
_cell.angle_alpha   90.00
_cell.angle_beta   90.00
_cell.angle_gamma   90.00
#
_symmetry.space_group_name_H-M   'P 1'
#
loop_
_entity.id
_entity.type
_entity.pdbx_description
1 polymer ?
#
loop_
_entity_poly.entity_id
_entity_poly.type
_entity_poly.pdbx_seq_one_letter_code
_entity_poly.pdbx_strand_id
1 'polypeptide(L)'
;MVDLRGISEDVPYDREAADRLAGQLRAAADACDGQIPRRTTIASHAAQEWRGVYARQFGTRMDICTGDARRLATAMRQAAQQVDELSRLAAEEQSRREKARAWQQQQEDEGVLDKIGDFFFGEDDLPPIPDPVTPPRFTSPAPATAARE
;
A
#
# COMPACT_ATOMS: atom_id res chain seq x y z
N MET A 1 0.85 21.25 21.11
CA MET A 1 2.29 20.95 21.10
C MET A 1 2.55 20.24 19.79
N VAL A 2 3.19 20.91 18.83
CA VAL A 2 3.53 20.29 17.52
C VAL A 2 4.47 19.12 17.82
N ASP A 3 4.10 17.92 17.37
CA ASP A 3 4.95 16.75 17.55
C ASP A 3 6.10 16.80 16.55
N LEU A 4 7.27 17.18 17.06
CA LEU A 4 8.52 17.37 16.33
C LEU A 4 9.40 16.10 16.32
N ARG A 5 8.92 14.96 16.83
CA ARG A 5 9.70 13.72 16.88
C ARG A 5 10.08 13.26 15.48
N GLY A 6 11.38 13.01 15.27
CA GLY A 6 11.92 12.47 14.01
C GLY A 6 12.19 13.48 12.90
N ILE A 7 12.11 14.80 13.16
CA ILE A 7 12.41 15.84 12.16
C ILE A 7 13.88 15.89 11.76
N SER A 8 14.78 15.47 12.65
CA SER A 8 16.22 15.44 12.37
C SER A 8 16.63 14.41 11.32
N GLU A 9 15.76 13.45 11.01
CA GLU A 9 16.02 12.33 10.11
C GLU A 9 14.95 12.20 9.02
N ASP A 10 15.36 11.70 7.86
CA ASP A 10 14.42 11.35 6.82
C ASP A 10 13.54 10.17 7.24
N VAL A 11 12.37 10.04 6.62
CA VAL A 11 11.50 8.88 6.84
C VAL A 11 12.25 7.63 6.39
N PRO A 12 12.46 6.61 7.26
CA PRO A 12 13.17 5.39 6.91
C PRO A 12 12.32 4.50 6.00
N TYR A 13 12.24 4.88 4.71
CA TYR A 13 11.34 4.31 3.73
C TYR A 13 12.03 4.14 2.38
N ASP A 14 12.02 2.91 1.86
CA ASP A 14 12.55 2.58 0.54
C ASP A 14 11.43 2.58 -0.51
N ARG A 15 11.33 3.69 -1.24
CA ARG A 15 10.32 3.86 -2.30
C ARG A 15 10.53 2.90 -3.46
N GLU A 16 11.77 2.62 -3.83
CA GLU A 16 12.06 1.74 -4.96
C GLU A 16 11.66 0.30 -4.64
N ALA A 17 11.95 -0.17 -3.43
CA ALA A 17 11.52 -1.47 -2.96
C ALA A 17 9.99 -1.59 -2.91
N ALA A 18 9.29 -0.54 -2.45
CA ALA A 18 7.83 -0.51 -2.40
C ALA A 18 7.20 -0.54 -3.80
N ASP A 19 7.70 0.28 -4.73
CA ASP A 19 7.24 0.30 -6.12
C ASP A 19 7.45 -1.07 -6.79
N ARG A 20 8.61 -1.70 -6.52
CA ARG A 20 8.92 -3.06 -6.99
C ARG A 20 7.95 -4.09 -6.43
N LEU A 21 7.64 -4.03 -5.12
CA LEU A 21 6.68 -4.92 -4.48
C LEU A 21 5.27 -4.75 -5.08
N ALA A 22 4.79 -3.52 -5.20
CA ALA A 22 3.49 -3.24 -5.81
C ALA A 22 3.44 -3.73 -7.27
N GLY A 23 4.52 -3.55 -8.03
CA GLY A 23 4.67 -4.09 -9.38
C GLY A 23 4.58 -5.62 -9.44
N GLN A 24 5.30 -6.31 -8.56
CA GLN A 24 5.27 -7.78 -8.46
C GLN A 24 3.89 -8.32 -8.11
N LEU A 25 3.18 -7.66 -7.19
CA LEU A 25 1.81 -8.02 -6.81
C LEU A 25 0.84 -7.90 -8.00
N ARG A 26 0.91 -6.81 -8.77
CA ARG A 26 0.09 -6.64 -9.97
C ARG A 26 0.43 -7.69 -11.04
N ALA A 27 1.72 -7.94 -11.29
CA ALA A 27 2.16 -8.96 -12.24
C ALA A 27 1.69 -10.37 -11.85
N ALA A 28 1.73 -10.71 -10.56
CA ALA A 28 1.23 -11.99 -10.06
C ALA A 28 -0.30 -12.10 -10.19
N ALA A 29 -1.03 -11.01 -9.98
CA ALA A 29 -2.47 -10.96 -10.21
C ALA A 29 -2.83 -11.20 -11.68
N ASP A 30 -2.10 -10.55 -12.60
CA ASP A 30 -2.29 -10.72 -14.04
C ASP A 30 -1.95 -12.14 -14.50
N ALA A 31 -0.92 -12.75 -13.91
CA ALA A 31 -0.61 -14.15 -14.16
C ALA A 31 -1.75 -15.09 -13.72
N CYS A 32 -2.39 -14.83 -12.57
CA CYS A 32 -3.55 -15.60 -12.11
C CYS A 32 -4.73 -15.44 -13.06
N ASP A 33 -5.06 -14.20 -13.44
CA ASP A 33 -6.17 -13.92 -14.35
C ASP A 33 -5.94 -14.51 -15.75
N GLY A 34 -4.71 -14.44 -16.25
CA GLY A 34 -4.32 -15.01 -17.55
C GLY A 34 -4.49 -16.54 -17.64
N GLN A 35 -4.49 -17.25 -16.50
CA GLN A 35 -4.75 -18.70 -16.48
C GLN A 35 -6.24 -19.04 -16.61
N ILE A 36 -7.15 -18.13 -16.22
CA ILE A 36 -8.59 -18.40 -16.16
C ILE A 36 -9.13 -18.77 -17.55
N PRO A 37 -8.93 -17.98 -18.62
CA PRO A 37 -9.48 -18.33 -19.94
C PRO A 37 -8.97 -19.68 -20.44
N ARG A 38 -7.66 -19.97 -20.26
CA ARG A 38 -7.05 -21.23 -20.68
C ARG A 38 -7.70 -22.42 -19.98
N ARG A 39 -7.91 -22.30 -18.66
CA ARG A 39 -8.57 -23.32 -17.84
C ARG A 39 -10.03 -23.50 -18.22
N THR A 40 -10.75 -22.39 -18.42
CA THR A 40 -12.16 -22.44 -18.86
C THR A 40 -12.29 -23.13 -20.21
N THR A 41 -11.45 -22.81 -21.21
CA THR A 41 -11.49 -23.47 -22.52
C THR A 41 -11.23 -24.97 -22.43
N ILE A 42 -10.21 -25.39 -21.67
CA ILE A 42 -9.92 -26.81 -21.44
C ILE A 42 -11.13 -27.50 -20.79
N ALA A 43 -11.74 -26.86 -19.80
CA ALA A 43 -12.90 -27.40 -19.12
C ALA A 43 -14.10 -27.57 -20.05
N SER A 44 -14.39 -26.56 -20.87
CA SER A 44 -15.48 -26.59 -21.86
C SER A 44 -15.29 -27.68 -22.91
N HIS A 45 -14.06 -27.91 -23.37
CA HIS A 45 -13.78 -29.00 -24.32
C HIS A 45 -13.96 -30.37 -23.66
N ALA A 46 -13.39 -30.58 -22.46
CA ALA A 46 -13.54 -31.84 -21.74
C ALA A 46 -15.01 -32.17 -21.39
N ALA A 47 -15.82 -31.15 -21.06
CA ALA A 47 -17.24 -31.31 -20.76
C ALA A 47 -18.08 -31.82 -21.95
N GLN A 48 -17.62 -31.60 -23.20
CA GLN A 48 -18.32 -32.11 -24.38
C GLN A 48 -18.21 -33.63 -24.48
N GLU A 49 -17.06 -34.19 -24.11
CA GLU A 49 -16.73 -35.62 -24.28
C GLU A 49 -17.01 -36.45 -23.01
N TRP A 50 -16.88 -35.86 -21.82
CA TRP A 50 -16.94 -36.60 -20.56
C TRP A 50 -18.37 -36.68 -20.01
N ARG A 51 -18.71 -37.83 -19.41
CA ARG A 51 -20.00 -38.10 -18.78
C ARG A 51 -19.81 -38.75 -17.41
N GLY A 52 -20.87 -38.75 -16.59
CA GLY A 52 -20.88 -39.40 -15.28
C GLY A 52 -20.29 -38.57 -14.14
N VAL A 53 -19.99 -39.23 -13.02
CA VAL A 53 -19.59 -38.57 -11.75
C VAL A 53 -18.29 -37.78 -11.90
N TYR A 54 -17.29 -38.35 -12.58
CA TYR A 54 -15.99 -37.69 -12.77
C TYR A 54 -16.08 -36.42 -13.63
N ALA A 55 -16.99 -36.39 -14.62
CA ALA A 55 -17.23 -35.18 -15.42
C ALA A 55 -17.77 -34.03 -14.56
N ARG A 56 -18.70 -34.34 -13.64
CA ARG A 56 -19.23 -33.34 -12.68
C ARG A 56 -18.17 -32.86 -11.71
N GLN A 57 -17.42 -33.78 -11.09
CA GLN A 57 -16.32 -33.43 -10.18
C GLN A 57 -15.26 -32.57 -10.86
N PHE A 58 -14.92 -32.89 -12.11
CA PHE A 58 -14.00 -32.08 -12.89
C PHE A 58 -14.54 -30.65 -13.10
N GLY A 59 -15.81 -30.50 -13.51
CA GLY A 59 -16.44 -29.19 -13.65
C GLY A 59 -16.40 -28.38 -12.34
N THR A 60 -16.83 -28.96 -11.23
CA THR A 60 -16.78 -28.33 -9.91
C THR A 60 -15.37 -27.90 -9.51
N ARG A 61 -14.36 -28.75 -9.73
CA ARG A 61 -12.96 -28.42 -9.42
C ARG A 61 -12.40 -27.31 -10.31
N MET A 62 -12.82 -27.24 -11.58
CA MET A 62 -12.45 -26.15 -12.46
C MET A 62 -13.09 -24.81 -12.05
N ASP A 63 -14.34 -24.83 -11.60
CA ASP A 63 -15.01 -23.64 -11.05
C ASP A 63 -14.32 -23.16 -9.75
N ILE A 64 -13.98 -24.10 -8.85
CA ILE A 64 -13.21 -23.78 -7.63
C ILE A 64 -11.86 -23.17 -8.01
N CYS A 65 -11.10 -23.80 -8.91
CA CYS A 65 -9.78 -23.35 -9.31
C CYS A 65 -9.80 -21.95 -9.94
N THR A 66 -10.75 -21.68 -10.84
CA THR A 66 -10.89 -20.36 -11.46
C THR A 66 -11.40 -19.32 -10.48
N GLY A 67 -12.29 -19.69 -9.56
CA GLY A 67 -12.75 -18.83 -8.47
C GLY A 67 -11.61 -18.46 -7.50
N ASP A 68 -10.78 -19.44 -7.11
CA ASP A 68 -9.58 -19.22 -6.29
C ASP A 68 -8.59 -18.29 -6.98
N ALA A 69 -8.33 -18.49 -8.28
CA ALA A 69 -7.45 -17.62 -9.05
C ALA A 69 -7.94 -16.15 -9.05
N ARG A 70 -9.25 -15.91 -9.24
CA ARG A 70 -9.85 -14.56 -9.18
C ARG A 70 -9.73 -13.94 -7.79
N ARG A 71 -9.97 -14.73 -6.74
CA ARG A 71 -9.83 -14.26 -5.35
C ARG A 71 -8.39 -13.86 -5.05
N LEU A 72 -7.43 -14.69 -5.46
CA LEU A 72 -6.01 -14.43 -5.27
C LEU A 72 -5.56 -13.18 -6.04
N ALA A 73 -5.97 -13.04 -7.30
CA ALA A 73 -5.66 -11.86 -8.12
C ALA A 73 -6.23 -10.57 -7.48
N THR A 74 -7.48 -10.62 -7.01
CA THR A 74 -8.09 -9.49 -6.30
C THR A 74 -7.31 -9.11 -5.04
N ALA A 75 -6.94 -10.10 -4.22
CA ALA A 75 -6.18 -9.86 -2.99
C ALA A 75 -4.80 -9.26 -3.28
N MET A 76 -4.10 -9.73 -4.31
CA MET A 76 -2.82 -9.18 -4.74
C MET A 76 -2.94 -7.72 -5.21
N ARG A 77 -4.01 -7.39 -5.96
CA ARG A 77 -4.27 -5.99 -6.37
C ARG A 77 -4.59 -5.09 -5.18
N GLN A 78 -5.35 -5.56 -4.21
CA GLN A 78 -5.62 -4.83 -2.96
C GLN A 78 -4.33 -4.59 -2.17
N ALA A 79 -3.47 -5.61 -2.05
CA ALA A 79 -2.18 -5.46 -1.40
C ALA A 79 -1.29 -4.43 -2.13
N ALA A 80 -1.28 -4.41 -3.47
CA ALA A 80 -0.53 -3.42 -4.23
C ALA A 80 -1.03 -1.98 -3.95
N GLN A 81 -2.35 -1.78 -3.92
CA GLN A 81 -2.95 -0.49 -3.57
C GLN A 81 -2.60 -0.03 -2.15
N GLN A 82 -2.54 -0.98 -1.20
CA GLN A 82 -2.13 -0.69 0.18
C GLN A 82 -0.66 -0.27 0.26
N VAL A 83 0.21 -0.90 -0.53
CA VAL A 83 1.62 -0.49 -0.64
C VAL A 83 1.71 0.91 -1.23
N ASP A 84 1.00 1.21 -2.32
CA ASP A 84 0.99 2.56 -2.93
C ASP A 84 0.54 3.64 -1.94
N GLU A 85 -0.49 3.34 -1.13
CA GLU A 85 -1.01 4.27 -0.12
C GLU A 85 0.02 4.53 0.99
N LEU A 86 0.72 3.50 1.45
CA LEU A 86 1.83 3.68 2.40
C LEU A 86 2.98 4.48 1.77
N SER A 87 3.26 4.29 0.48
CA SER A 87 4.24 5.09 -0.25
C SER A 87 3.86 6.57 -0.28
N ARG A 88 2.57 6.87 -0.52
CA ARG A 88 2.05 8.23 -0.52
C ARG A 88 2.20 8.88 0.85
N LEU A 89 1.80 8.18 1.91
CA LEU A 89 1.90 8.67 3.29
C LEU A 89 3.35 8.89 3.74
N ALA A 90 4.27 8.00 3.34
CA ALA A 90 5.69 8.18 3.61
C ALA A 90 6.25 9.45 2.93
N ALA A 91 5.84 9.72 1.69
CA ALA A 91 6.23 10.94 0.98
C ALA A 91 5.65 12.21 1.61
N GLU A 92 4.41 12.16 2.11
CA GLU A 92 3.78 13.28 2.83
C GLU A 92 4.49 13.58 4.16
N GLU A 93 4.82 12.54 4.92
CA GLU A 93 5.59 12.69 6.15
C GLU A 93 7.01 13.21 5.88
N GLN A 94 7.67 12.77 4.81
CA GLN A 94 8.97 13.31 4.41
C GLN A 94 8.88 14.81 4.09
N SER A 95 7.87 15.22 3.29
CA SER A 95 7.65 16.65 2.99
C SER A 95 7.35 17.48 4.25
N ARG A 96 6.61 16.90 5.20
CA ARG A 96 6.33 17.53 6.49
C ARG A 96 7.61 17.76 7.29
N ARG A 97 8.49 16.75 7.39
CA ARG A 97 9.80 16.87 8.06
C ARG A 97 10.72 17.89 7.37
N GLU A 98 10.72 17.94 6.04
CA GLU A 98 11.49 18.93 5.28
C GLU A 98 10.99 20.37 5.54
N LYS A 99 9.67 20.60 5.50
CA LYS A 99 9.09 21.90 5.87
C LYS A 99 9.42 22.28 7.31
N ALA A 100 9.43 21.30 8.20
CA ALA A 100 9.78 21.52 9.59
C ALA A 100 11.24 21.94 9.77
N ARG A 101 12.17 21.27 9.09
CA ARG A 101 13.59 21.65 9.08
C ARG A 101 13.79 23.04 8.46
N ALA A 102 13.09 23.34 7.35
CA ALA A 102 13.20 24.63 6.70
C ALA A 102 12.68 25.78 7.58
N TRP A 103 11.55 25.58 8.26
CA TRP A 103 11.04 26.56 9.23
C TRP A 103 12.00 26.72 10.41
N GLN A 104 12.54 25.62 10.96
CA GLN A 104 13.51 25.71 12.04
C GLN A 104 14.78 26.47 11.62
N GLN A 105 15.28 26.24 10.41
CA GLN A 105 16.43 26.99 9.87
C GLN A 105 16.11 28.48 9.70
N GLN A 106 14.94 28.81 9.16
CA GLN A 106 14.48 30.20 9.04
C GLN A 106 14.40 30.88 10.41
N GLN A 107 13.89 30.18 11.42
CA GLN A 107 13.83 30.72 12.78
C GLN A 107 15.18 30.81 13.48
N GLU A 108 16.14 29.94 13.15
CA GLU A 108 17.50 30.06 13.66
C GLU A 108 18.24 31.24 12.99
N ASP A 109 18.04 31.44 11.69
CA ASP A 109 18.61 32.57 10.93
C ASP A 109 17.97 33.90 11.31
N GLU A 110 16.64 33.95 11.43
CA GLU A 110 15.89 35.09 11.95
C GLU A 110 16.18 35.28 13.42
N GLY A 111 16.31 34.24 14.24
CA GLY A 111 16.67 34.30 15.66
C GLY A 111 18.08 34.83 15.95
N VAL A 112 19.00 34.85 14.98
CA VAL A 112 20.27 35.61 15.10
C VAL A 112 20.02 37.12 14.91
N LEU A 113 19.08 37.50 14.04
CA LEU A 113 18.64 38.89 13.86
C LEU A 113 17.67 39.34 14.97
N ASP A 114 16.86 38.42 15.47
CA ASP A 114 15.81 38.64 16.46
C ASP A 114 16.34 38.51 17.88
N LYS A 115 17.50 37.90 18.14
CA LYS A 115 18.20 38.11 19.43
C LYS A 115 18.56 39.59 19.68
N ILE A 116 18.55 40.44 18.66
CA ILE A 116 18.63 41.90 18.80
C ILE A 116 17.24 42.53 19.04
N GLY A 117 16.16 41.93 18.52
CA GLY A 117 14.77 42.41 18.59
C GLY A 117 13.93 41.86 19.75
N ASP A 118 14.11 40.61 20.17
CA ASP A 118 13.45 39.88 21.25
C ASP A 118 13.99 40.24 22.64
N PHE A 119 15.09 41.01 22.73
CA PHE A 119 15.35 41.85 23.91
C PHE A 119 14.24 42.90 24.11
N PHE A 120 13.47 43.24 23.06
CA PHE A 120 12.45 44.27 23.09
C PHE A 120 10.99 43.76 23.05
N PHE A 121 10.62 42.70 22.32
CA PHE A 121 9.19 42.33 22.15
C PHE A 121 8.96 40.84 21.82
N GLY A 122 8.76 39.99 22.82
CA GLY A 122 8.51 38.55 22.62
C GLY A 122 7.05 38.14 22.43
N GLU A 123 6.92 36.87 22.04
CA GLU A 123 5.75 35.97 22.14
C GLU A 123 4.81 35.91 20.91
N ASP A 124 5.18 35.15 19.87
CA ASP A 124 4.23 34.29 19.10
C ASP A 124 4.94 33.53 17.96
N ASP A 125 5.57 32.39 18.23
CA ASP A 125 6.15 31.58 17.15
C ASP A 125 5.91 30.07 17.31
N LEU A 126 4.66 29.65 17.04
CA LEU A 126 4.38 28.24 16.78
C LEU A 126 4.54 27.92 15.29
N PRO A 127 5.22 26.82 14.93
CA PRO A 127 5.43 26.46 13.54
C PRO A 127 4.10 26.19 12.79
N PRO A 128 3.93 26.67 11.54
CA PRO A 128 2.75 26.43 10.71
C PRO A 128 2.74 25.04 10.05
N ILE A 129 3.30 24.02 10.69
CA ILE A 129 3.49 22.68 10.12
C ILE A 129 2.30 21.80 10.54
N PRO A 130 1.63 21.09 9.61
CA PRO A 130 0.56 20.16 9.95
C PRO A 130 1.00 19.09 10.95
N ASP A 131 0.06 18.46 11.66
CA ASP A 131 0.34 17.34 12.56
C ASP A 131 0.71 16.05 11.81
N PRO A 132 1.40 15.08 12.46
CA PRO A 132 1.76 13.81 11.84
C PRO A 132 0.51 13.00 11.50
N VAL A 133 0.51 12.37 10.32
CA VAL A 133 -0.56 11.42 9.96
C VAL A 133 -0.22 10.05 10.53
N THR A 134 -1.16 9.44 11.27
CA THR A 134 -1.01 8.05 11.71
C THR A 134 -1.25 7.12 10.53
N PRO A 135 -0.30 6.24 10.16
CA PRO A 135 -0.47 5.36 9.01
C PRO A 135 -1.58 4.32 9.27
N PRO A 136 -2.34 3.95 8.22
CA PRO A 136 -3.37 2.93 8.33
C PRO A 136 -2.75 1.55 8.60
N ARG A 137 -3.46 0.72 9.38
CA ARG A 137 -3.14 -0.70 9.53
C ARG A 137 -4.08 -1.51 8.66
N PHE A 138 -3.53 -2.19 7.68
CA PHE A 138 -4.31 -3.10 6.84
C PHE A 138 -4.37 -4.48 7.50
N THR A 139 -5.58 -5.02 7.62
CA THR A 139 -5.82 -6.41 8.02
C THR A 139 -6.45 -7.13 6.84
N SER A 140 -5.95 -8.31 6.51
CA SER A 140 -6.54 -9.15 5.47
C SER A 140 -7.32 -10.28 6.15
N PRO A 141 -8.58 -10.52 5.78
CA PRO A 141 -9.32 -11.67 6.30
C PRO A 141 -8.64 -12.96 5.84
N ALA A 142 -8.74 -14.02 6.66
CA ALA A 142 -8.23 -15.32 6.28
C ALA A 142 -8.86 -15.77 4.94
N PRO A 143 -8.09 -16.40 4.03
CA PRO A 143 -8.63 -16.84 2.75
C PRO A 143 -9.77 -17.82 2.96
N ALA A 144 -10.93 -17.53 2.38
CA ALA A 144 -12.06 -18.46 2.37
C ALA A 144 -11.63 -19.73 1.60
N THR A 145 -11.48 -20.83 2.33
CA THR A 145 -11.15 -22.12 1.72
C THR A 145 -12.47 -22.85 1.45
N ALA A 146 -12.84 -23.00 0.18
CA ALA A 146 -13.96 -23.88 -0.16
C ALA A 146 -13.57 -25.34 0.12
N ALA A 147 -14.52 -26.15 0.61
CA ALA A 147 -14.32 -27.58 0.75
C ALA A 147 -13.91 -28.17 -0.60
N ARG A 148 -12.80 -28.93 -0.61
CA ARG A 148 -12.32 -29.65 -1.79
C ARG A 148 -12.81 -31.09 -1.67
N GLU A 149 -13.97 -31.38 -2.26
CA GLU A 149 -14.49 -32.75 -2.40
C GLU A 149 -14.06 -33.39 -3.74
#